data_AF-A0AAJ2ANF0-F1
#
_entry.id   AF-A0AAJ2ANF0-F1
#
_cell.length_a   1.000
_cell.length_b   1.000
_cell.length_c   1.000
_cell.angle_alpha   90.00
_cell.angle_beta   90.00
_cell.angle_gamma   90.00
#
_symmetry.space_group_name_H-M   'P 1'
#
loop_
_entity.id
_entity.type
_entity.pdbx_description
1 polymer ?
#
loop_
_entity_poly.entity_id
_entity_poly.type
_entity_poly.pdbx_seq_one_letter_code
_entity_poly.pdbx_strand_id
1 'polypeptide(L)'
;MKSLLSSFGAIAVAVFLSLSSPLHATAPGRWIESSNPPYVARVSDGTLLSIQLQPMRLKLDMNAHNSVRSETDDFKPARYSFPRAHVPQAVLHRLTDIYRYERRRDVPIVSSGGKWVIAEYFPARSHIPVARFQLLGGRVQRQERLDSTGRTTQIVVIGWARVAASADEEASDLTALGERPAWIRVFRVSPSGAKTLVAVARRKRSFTAPPDPDHVPQDDDLTFGSPKGMPEWRSMAEFVAAQEIDLDAAALSGKSGTAQRAGSRV
;
A
#
# COMPACT_ATOMS: atom_id res chain seq x y z
N MET A 1 -14.58 -50.04 63.53
CA MET A 1 -15.48 -49.15 64.30
C MET A 1 -15.25 -47.71 63.85
N LYS A 2 -16.34 -46.99 63.55
CA LYS A 2 -16.46 -45.56 63.22
C LYS A 2 -15.83 -45.12 61.87
N SER A 3 -16.56 -44.85 60.79
CA SER A 3 -17.72 -43.94 60.54
C SER A 3 -17.31 -42.48 60.24
N LEU A 4 -17.51 -42.12 58.97
CA LEU A 4 -18.11 -40.90 58.40
C LEU A 4 -17.42 -39.53 58.56
N LEU A 5 -17.21 -38.87 57.41
CA LEU A 5 -17.76 -37.55 56.97
C LEU A 5 -16.83 -37.01 55.86
N SER A 6 -17.14 -37.25 54.58
CA SER A 6 -18.01 -36.44 53.71
C SER A 6 -17.55 -34.98 53.54
N SER A 7 -16.95 -34.69 52.40
CA SER A 7 -17.02 -33.39 51.74
C SER A 7 -16.95 -33.63 50.23
N PHE A 8 -18.11 -33.63 49.60
CA PHE A 8 -18.27 -33.61 48.14
C PHE A 8 -17.87 -32.23 47.62
N GLY A 9 -16.71 -32.13 46.99
CA GLY A 9 -16.37 -31.00 46.12
C GLY A 9 -16.85 -31.32 44.70
N ALA A 10 -17.96 -30.71 44.28
CA ALA A 10 -18.44 -30.79 42.90
C ALA A 10 -17.46 -30.05 41.98
N ILE A 11 -16.68 -30.80 41.18
CA ILE A 11 -15.93 -30.23 40.06
C ILE A 11 -16.91 -30.04 38.92
N ALA A 12 -17.31 -28.78 38.70
CA ALA A 12 -18.00 -28.38 37.49
C ALA A 12 -17.01 -28.48 36.32
N VAL A 13 -17.10 -29.57 35.55
CA VAL A 13 -16.42 -29.69 34.25
C VAL A 13 -17.16 -28.78 33.28
N ALA A 14 -16.66 -27.56 33.13
CA ALA A 14 -17.07 -26.69 32.03
C ALA A 14 -16.56 -27.32 30.72
N VAL A 15 -17.45 -28.02 30.02
CA VAL A 15 -17.24 -28.43 28.63
C VAL A 15 -17.19 -27.14 27.81
N PHE A 16 -15.98 -26.63 27.57
CA PHE A 16 -15.75 -25.64 26.54
C PHE A 16 -15.99 -26.32 25.20
N LEU A 17 -17.21 -26.20 24.70
CA LEU A 17 -17.50 -26.32 23.28
C LEU A 17 -16.77 -25.16 22.60
N SER A 18 -15.51 -25.42 22.23
CA SER A 18 -14.80 -24.62 21.24
C SER A 18 -15.58 -24.73 19.94
N LEU A 19 -16.48 -23.78 19.75
CA LEU A 19 -17.03 -23.39 18.46
C LEU A 19 -15.83 -22.93 17.62
N SER A 20 -15.16 -23.90 17.00
CA SER A 20 -14.27 -23.67 15.89
C SER A 20 -15.13 -23.05 14.79
N SER A 21 -15.17 -21.73 14.74
CA SER A 21 -15.65 -21.00 13.57
C SER A 21 -14.98 -21.64 12.36
N PRO A 22 -15.72 -22.12 11.34
CA PRO A 22 -15.09 -22.62 10.14
C PRO A 22 -14.27 -21.47 9.57
N LEU A 23 -12.95 -21.64 9.58
CA LEU A 23 -12.07 -21.01 8.62
C LEU A 23 -12.78 -21.16 7.28
N HIS A 24 -13.31 -20.06 6.75
CA HIS A 24 -13.82 -20.03 5.39
C HIS A 24 -12.66 -20.42 4.51
N ALA A 25 -12.60 -21.71 4.14
CA ALA A 25 -11.78 -22.18 3.05
C ALA A 25 -12.25 -21.36 1.85
N THR A 26 -11.41 -20.43 1.40
CA THR A 26 -11.66 -19.64 0.21
C THR A 26 -11.91 -20.63 -0.92
N ALA A 27 -13.15 -20.73 -1.39
CA ALA A 27 -13.49 -21.66 -2.46
C ALA A 27 -12.53 -21.41 -3.64
N PRO A 28 -12.05 -22.47 -4.31
CA PRO A 28 -11.08 -22.32 -5.39
C PRO A 28 -11.74 -21.54 -6.53
N GLY A 29 -11.43 -20.24 -6.62
CA GLY A 29 -11.97 -19.38 -7.67
C GLY A 29 -11.59 -19.90 -9.06
N ARG A 30 -12.55 -19.90 -9.99
CA ARG A 30 -12.35 -20.26 -11.40
C ARG A 30 -11.82 -19.09 -12.22
N TRP A 31 -11.10 -19.40 -13.28
CA TRP A 31 -10.65 -18.43 -14.27
C TRP A 31 -11.65 -18.34 -15.43
N ILE A 32 -11.89 -17.12 -15.91
CA ILE A 32 -12.72 -16.81 -17.07
C ILE A 32 -11.88 -15.94 -18.01
N GLU A 33 -11.82 -16.34 -19.28
CA GLU A 33 -11.12 -15.60 -20.32
C GLU A 33 -12.11 -15.13 -21.38
N SER A 34 -11.85 -13.97 -21.95
CA SER A 34 -12.60 -13.43 -23.07
C SER A 34 -11.60 -12.82 -24.05
N SER A 35 -11.87 -12.97 -25.34
CA SER A 35 -11.12 -12.31 -26.42
C SER A 35 -11.79 -11.02 -26.90
N ASN A 36 -13.08 -10.81 -26.59
CA ASN A 36 -13.84 -9.65 -27.05
C ASN A 36 -14.86 -9.14 -26.00
N PRO A 37 -14.52 -8.11 -25.19
CA PRO A 37 -13.19 -7.51 -25.06
C PRO A 37 -12.18 -8.47 -24.39
N PRO A 38 -10.87 -8.29 -24.62
CA PRO A 38 -9.83 -9.13 -24.02
C PRO A 38 -9.71 -8.91 -22.51
N TYR A 39 -9.89 -9.98 -21.72
CA TYR A 39 -9.64 -9.99 -20.28
C TYR A 39 -9.37 -11.40 -19.74
N VAL A 40 -8.75 -11.45 -18.56
CA VAL A 40 -8.64 -12.65 -17.73
C VAL A 40 -9.18 -12.32 -16.34
N ALA A 41 -10.20 -13.04 -15.88
CA ALA A 41 -10.90 -12.78 -14.63
C ALA A 41 -10.87 -14.00 -13.71
N ARG A 42 -10.85 -13.76 -12.40
CA ARG A 42 -11.00 -14.79 -11.37
C ARG A 42 -12.32 -14.57 -10.64
N VAL A 43 -13.13 -15.62 -10.54
CA VAL A 43 -14.47 -15.58 -9.96
C VAL A 43 -14.65 -16.71 -8.93
N SER A 44 -15.30 -16.44 -7.81
CA SER A 44 -15.76 -17.46 -6.85
C SER A 44 -17.20 -17.21 -6.49
N ASP A 45 -18.05 -18.24 -6.56
CA ASP A 45 -19.46 -18.16 -6.10
C ASP A 45 -20.23 -16.98 -6.69
N GLY A 46 -20.08 -16.76 -8.01
CA GLY A 46 -20.71 -15.63 -8.71
C GLY A 46 -20.09 -14.26 -8.39
N THR A 47 -19.02 -14.19 -7.61
CA THR A 47 -18.29 -12.98 -7.23
C THR A 47 -17.01 -12.82 -8.03
N LEU A 48 -16.84 -11.70 -8.72
CA LEU A 48 -15.59 -11.31 -9.35
C LEU A 48 -14.55 -10.91 -8.28
N LEU A 49 -13.47 -11.69 -8.19
CA LEU A 49 -12.37 -11.45 -7.25
C LEU A 49 -11.30 -10.54 -7.84
N SER A 50 -10.97 -10.76 -9.11
CA SER A 50 -10.01 -9.93 -9.84
C SER A 50 -10.24 -9.99 -11.34
N ILE A 51 -9.79 -8.97 -12.06
CA ILE A 51 -9.80 -8.94 -13.53
C ILE A 51 -8.55 -8.21 -14.04
N GLN A 52 -7.86 -8.82 -14.99
CA GLN A 52 -6.78 -8.21 -15.75
C GLN A 52 -7.35 -7.66 -17.05
N LEU A 53 -7.14 -6.37 -17.27
CA LEU A 53 -7.65 -5.64 -18.42
C LEU A 53 -6.50 -5.03 -19.22
N GLN A 54 -6.65 -5.07 -20.54
CA GLN A 54 -5.79 -4.28 -21.42
C GLN A 54 -5.89 -2.79 -21.09
N PRO A 55 -4.84 -2.00 -21.39
CA PRO A 55 -4.87 -0.56 -21.25
C PRO A 55 -6.12 0.09 -21.82
N MET A 56 -6.51 1.23 -21.24
CA MET A 56 -7.60 2.08 -21.74
C MET A 56 -9.00 1.43 -21.73
N ARG A 57 -9.17 0.18 -21.26
CA ARG A 57 -10.51 -0.42 -21.09
C ARG A 57 -11.31 0.28 -20.01
N LEU A 58 -10.64 0.76 -18.97
CA LEU A 58 -11.21 1.63 -17.94
C LEU A 58 -10.56 3.03 -18.02
N LYS A 59 -10.97 3.81 -19.03
CA LYS A 59 -10.38 5.14 -19.34
C LYS A 59 -10.38 6.15 -18.19
N LEU A 60 -11.34 6.04 -17.25
CA LEU A 60 -11.43 7.01 -16.16
C LEU A 60 -10.35 6.75 -15.10
N ASP A 61 -9.96 5.49 -14.93
CA ASP A 61 -8.83 5.14 -14.08
C ASP A 61 -7.53 5.27 -14.87
N MET A 62 -7.51 4.81 -16.13
CA MET A 62 -6.33 4.82 -17.01
C MET A 62 -6.34 6.06 -17.91
N ASN A 63 -6.03 7.22 -17.34
CA ASN A 63 -5.88 8.50 -18.06
C ASN A 63 -4.51 9.12 -17.78
N ALA A 64 -4.06 10.10 -18.57
CA ALA A 64 -2.74 10.72 -18.43
C ALA A 64 -2.40 11.26 -17.02
N HIS A 65 -3.39 11.63 -16.21
CA HIS A 65 -3.21 12.10 -14.84
C HIS A 65 -3.10 10.96 -13.80
N ASN A 66 -3.67 9.80 -14.12
CA ASN A 66 -3.70 8.61 -13.27
C ASN A 66 -2.80 7.47 -13.78
N SER A 67 -2.31 7.56 -15.02
CA SER A 67 -1.54 6.51 -15.66
C SER A 67 -0.07 6.71 -15.40
N VAL A 68 0.53 5.64 -14.88
CA VAL A 68 1.95 5.40 -14.82
C VAL A 68 2.50 5.31 -16.24
N ARG A 69 2.62 6.45 -16.90
CA ARG A 69 3.31 6.56 -18.18
C ARG A 69 4.82 6.54 -17.98
N SER A 70 5.31 6.43 -16.75
CA SER A 70 6.61 6.97 -16.34
C SER A 70 7.83 6.08 -16.59
N GLU A 71 7.70 4.80 -16.93
CA GLU A 71 8.89 3.92 -16.98
C GLU A 71 9.04 3.05 -18.25
N THR A 72 8.01 2.89 -19.09
CA THR A 72 8.10 1.99 -20.26
C THR A 72 7.62 2.56 -21.60
N ASP A 73 7.25 3.85 -21.67
CA ASP A 73 6.61 4.48 -22.85
C ASP A 73 5.32 3.80 -23.39
N ASP A 74 4.88 2.71 -22.75
CA ASP A 74 3.75 1.87 -23.13
C ASP A 74 2.88 1.56 -21.91
N PHE A 75 1.57 1.38 -22.14
CA PHE A 75 0.64 1.02 -21.08
C PHE A 75 0.67 -0.50 -20.88
N LYS A 76 0.93 -0.95 -19.64
CA LYS A 76 0.81 -2.37 -19.28
C LYS A 76 -0.63 -2.75 -18.92
N PRO A 77 -1.04 -4.02 -19.12
CA PRO A 77 -2.31 -4.51 -18.60
C PRO A 77 -2.40 -4.26 -17.09
N ALA A 78 -3.54 -3.77 -16.63
CA ALA A 78 -3.79 -3.48 -15.23
C ALA A 78 -4.61 -4.61 -14.60
N ARG A 79 -4.25 -5.01 -13.38
CA ARG A 79 -5.04 -5.92 -12.57
C ARG A 79 -5.92 -5.12 -11.62
N TYR A 80 -7.22 -5.34 -11.69
CA TYR A 80 -8.18 -4.85 -10.72
C TYR A 80 -8.54 -5.96 -9.75
N SER A 81 -8.60 -5.65 -8.46
CA SER A 81 -9.05 -6.55 -7.40
C SER A 81 -10.00 -5.83 -6.45
N PHE A 82 -10.84 -6.61 -5.77
CA PHE A 82 -11.97 -6.09 -4.99
C PHE A 82 -11.86 -6.52 -3.54
N PRO A 83 -10.93 -5.95 -2.75
CA PRO A 83 -10.57 -6.46 -1.44
C PRO A 83 -11.71 -6.40 -0.40
N ARG A 84 -12.69 -5.52 -0.61
CA ARG A 84 -13.80 -5.28 0.32
C ARG A 84 -15.19 -5.22 -0.33
N ALA A 85 -15.25 -5.38 -1.66
CA ALA A 85 -16.51 -5.33 -2.39
C ALA A 85 -16.92 -6.73 -2.87
N HIS A 86 -18.20 -7.05 -2.68
CA HIS A 86 -18.84 -8.16 -3.39
C HIS A 86 -19.24 -7.67 -4.79
N VAL A 87 -18.38 -7.97 -5.77
CA VAL A 87 -18.62 -7.57 -7.16
C VAL A 87 -19.27 -8.73 -7.90
N PRO A 88 -20.49 -8.60 -8.43
CA PRO A 88 -21.15 -9.69 -9.13
C PRO A 88 -20.44 -9.99 -10.45
N GLN A 89 -20.35 -11.27 -10.82
CA GLN A 89 -19.78 -11.72 -12.09
C GLN A 89 -20.44 -11.03 -13.30
N ALA A 90 -21.70 -10.62 -13.19
CA ALA A 90 -22.43 -9.91 -14.24
C ALA A 90 -21.72 -8.62 -14.72
N VAL A 91 -20.83 -8.04 -13.91
CA VAL A 91 -19.96 -6.92 -14.31
C VAL A 91 -19.10 -7.25 -15.54
N LEU A 92 -18.78 -8.52 -15.78
CA LEU A 92 -18.05 -8.95 -16.98
C LEU A 92 -18.79 -8.67 -18.29
N HIS A 93 -20.13 -8.52 -18.27
CA HIS A 93 -20.92 -8.12 -19.44
C HIS A 93 -20.83 -6.62 -19.76
N ARG A 94 -20.52 -5.79 -18.76
CA ARG A 94 -20.33 -4.35 -18.90
C ARG A 94 -19.24 -3.87 -17.95
N LEU A 95 -18.00 -3.98 -18.41
CA LEU A 95 -16.79 -3.73 -17.59
C LEU A 95 -16.77 -2.38 -16.88
N THR A 96 -17.40 -1.34 -17.44
CA THR A 96 -17.47 -0.01 -16.81
C THR A 96 -18.27 -0.01 -15.50
N ASP A 97 -19.10 -1.04 -15.22
CA ASP A 97 -19.77 -1.18 -13.94
C ASP A 97 -18.81 -1.44 -12.78
N ILE A 98 -17.55 -1.80 -13.04
CA ILE A 98 -16.48 -1.87 -12.04
C ILE A 98 -16.37 -0.56 -11.24
N TYR A 99 -16.62 0.59 -11.86
CA TYR A 99 -16.51 1.90 -11.18
C TYR A 99 -17.50 2.07 -10.03
N ARG A 100 -18.58 1.28 -9.97
CA ARG A 100 -19.54 1.33 -8.87
C ARG A 100 -18.99 0.79 -7.57
N TYR A 101 -17.89 0.03 -7.64
CA TYR A 101 -17.28 -0.67 -6.51
C TYR A 101 -15.93 -0.05 -6.18
N GLU A 102 -15.56 -0.19 -4.91
CA GLU A 102 -14.18 0.07 -4.50
C GLU A 102 -13.26 -0.98 -5.12
N ARG A 103 -12.07 -0.56 -5.51
CA ARG A 103 -11.16 -1.41 -6.28
C ARG A 103 -9.73 -1.00 -6.03
N ARG A 104 -8.88 -2.01 -5.90
CA ARG A 104 -7.44 -1.86 -5.99
C ARG A 104 -7.03 -2.09 -7.44
N ARG A 105 -6.17 -1.23 -7.96
CA ARG A 105 -5.54 -1.37 -9.27
C ARG A 105 -4.05 -1.58 -9.09
N ASP A 106 -3.50 -2.61 -9.70
CA ASP A 106 -2.05 -2.84 -9.82
C ASP A 106 -1.63 -2.73 -11.29
N VAL A 107 -0.66 -1.88 -11.57
CA VAL A 107 -0.06 -1.68 -12.90
C VAL A 107 1.42 -2.07 -12.82
N PRO A 108 1.87 -3.12 -13.53
CA PRO A 108 3.28 -3.47 -13.59
C PRO A 108 4.11 -2.33 -14.19
N ILE A 109 5.25 -2.04 -13.57
CA ILE A 109 6.16 -0.99 -14.00
C ILE A 109 7.11 -1.51 -15.08
N VAL A 110 7.62 -2.74 -14.93
CA VAL A 110 8.51 -3.39 -15.90
C VAL A 110 8.01 -4.81 -16.21
N SER A 111 8.59 -5.46 -17.21
CA SER A 111 8.32 -6.88 -17.56
C SER A 111 8.80 -7.90 -16.51
N SER A 112 9.11 -7.49 -15.27
CA SER A 112 9.70 -8.33 -14.20
C SER A 112 8.76 -9.38 -13.59
N GLY A 113 7.72 -9.80 -14.32
CA GLY A 113 6.71 -10.74 -13.83
C GLY A 113 5.81 -10.16 -12.73
N GLY A 114 5.66 -8.83 -12.67
CA GLY A 114 4.72 -8.17 -11.74
C GLY A 114 5.23 -8.01 -10.31
N LYS A 115 6.54 -8.17 -10.06
CA LYS A 115 7.13 -7.86 -8.74
C LYS A 115 7.21 -6.37 -8.47
N TRP A 116 7.36 -5.57 -9.52
CA TRP A 116 7.38 -4.12 -9.43
C TRP A 116 6.07 -3.56 -10.01
N VAL A 117 5.25 -2.96 -9.15
CA VAL A 117 3.93 -2.47 -9.53
C VAL A 117 3.68 -1.09 -8.94
N ILE A 118 2.88 -0.30 -9.62
CA ILE A 118 2.14 0.78 -8.99
C ILE A 118 0.78 0.27 -8.58
N ALA A 119 0.52 0.39 -7.29
CA ALA A 119 -0.72 -0.04 -6.67
C ALA A 119 -1.51 1.18 -6.19
N GLU A 120 -2.79 1.20 -6.49
CA GLU A 120 -3.69 2.31 -6.18
C GLU A 120 -5.00 1.80 -5.62
N TYR A 121 -5.60 2.56 -4.72
CA TYR A 121 -6.92 2.26 -4.17
C TYR A 121 -7.95 3.32 -4.58
N PHE A 122 -9.01 2.89 -5.24
CA PHE A 122 -10.11 3.74 -5.66
C PHE A 122 -11.36 3.42 -4.82
N PRO A 123 -11.93 4.40 -4.12
CA PRO A 123 -13.25 4.27 -3.53
C PRO A 123 -14.32 3.98 -4.58
N ALA A 124 -15.43 3.39 -4.15
CA ALA A 124 -16.61 3.22 -4.98
C ALA A 124 -17.04 4.55 -5.59
N ARG A 125 -17.32 4.56 -6.90
CA ARG A 125 -17.74 5.74 -7.69
C ARG A 125 -16.71 6.88 -7.76
N SER A 126 -15.48 6.65 -7.29
CA SER A 126 -14.36 7.58 -7.47
C SER A 126 -13.46 7.11 -8.62
N HIS A 127 -12.91 8.08 -9.36
CA HIS A 127 -11.84 7.89 -10.36
C HIS A 127 -10.51 8.47 -9.89
N ILE A 128 -10.46 8.91 -8.63
CA ILE A 128 -9.29 9.47 -7.99
C ILE A 128 -8.88 8.48 -6.91
N PRO A 129 -7.64 7.96 -6.95
CA PRO A 129 -7.18 7.08 -5.91
C PRO A 129 -6.95 7.86 -4.61
N VAL A 130 -7.22 7.24 -3.47
CA VAL A 130 -6.91 7.85 -2.15
C VAL A 130 -5.44 7.73 -1.80
N ALA A 131 -4.77 6.73 -2.37
CA ALA A 131 -3.36 6.46 -2.18
C ALA A 131 -2.79 5.79 -3.43
N ARG A 132 -1.53 6.10 -3.72
CA ARG A 132 -0.73 5.47 -4.76
C ARG A 132 0.59 5.03 -4.17
N PHE A 133 1.00 3.81 -4.47
CA PHE A 133 2.24 3.21 -4.00
C PHE A 133 3.04 2.65 -5.16
N GLN A 134 4.36 2.77 -5.13
CA GLN A 134 5.25 1.90 -5.90
C GLN A 134 5.70 0.77 -4.98
N LEU A 135 5.44 -0.46 -5.37
CA LEU A 135 5.77 -1.66 -4.62
C LEU A 135 6.80 -2.50 -5.39
N LEU A 136 7.86 -2.93 -4.71
CA LEU A 136 8.83 -3.90 -5.22
C LEU A 136 8.82 -5.13 -4.32
N GLY A 137 8.47 -6.30 -4.87
CA GLY A 137 8.33 -7.53 -4.09
C GLY A 137 7.28 -7.43 -2.98
N GLY A 138 6.30 -6.54 -3.13
CA GLY A 138 5.29 -6.23 -2.11
C GLY A 138 5.72 -5.19 -1.06
N ARG A 139 6.98 -4.75 -1.07
CA ARG A 139 7.48 -3.70 -0.16
C ARG A 139 7.29 -2.32 -0.76
N VAL A 140 6.93 -1.33 0.06
CA VAL A 140 6.76 0.05 -0.38
C VAL A 140 8.13 0.68 -0.66
N GLN A 141 8.32 1.12 -1.91
CA GLN A 141 9.48 1.92 -2.34
C GLN A 141 9.11 3.41 -2.38
N ARG A 142 7.84 3.69 -2.70
CA ARG A 142 7.30 5.04 -2.78
C ARG A 142 5.83 5.05 -2.38
N GLN A 143 5.42 6.10 -1.68
CA GLN A 143 4.02 6.43 -1.43
C GLN A 143 3.75 7.86 -1.91
N GLU A 144 2.65 8.03 -2.63
CA GLU A 144 2.13 9.33 -3.03
C GLU A 144 0.77 9.57 -2.37
N ARG A 145 0.64 10.72 -1.70
CA ARG A 145 -0.64 11.22 -1.22
C ARG A 145 -1.25 12.14 -2.26
N LEU A 146 -2.51 11.90 -2.60
CA LEU A 146 -3.24 12.67 -3.58
C LEU A 146 -4.28 13.56 -2.88
N ASP A 147 -4.53 14.76 -3.44
CA ASP A 147 -5.67 15.58 -3.03
C ASP A 147 -6.99 15.09 -3.68
N SER A 148 -8.09 15.78 -3.40
CA SER A 148 -9.42 15.45 -3.94
C SER A 148 -9.54 15.62 -5.46
N THR A 149 -8.53 16.18 -6.13
CA THR A 149 -8.46 16.31 -7.59
C THR A 149 -7.50 15.29 -8.21
N GLY A 150 -6.87 14.44 -7.40
CA GLY A 150 -5.91 13.43 -7.84
C GLY A 150 -4.49 13.97 -8.02
N ARG A 151 -4.19 15.17 -7.53
CA ARG A 151 -2.85 15.75 -7.61
C ARG A 151 -2.01 15.31 -6.43
N THR A 152 -0.77 14.93 -6.69
CA THR A 152 0.19 14.57 -5.64
C THR A 152 0.52 15.79 -4.78
N THR A 153 0.35 15.66 -3.47
CA THR A 153 0.64 16.69 -2.47
C THR A 153 1.81 16.31 -1.56
N GLN A 154 2.08 15.01 -1.43
CA GLN A 154 3.22 14.47 -0.69
C GLN A 154 3.76 13.24 -1.40
N ILE A 155 5.09 13.13 -1.43
CA ILE A 155 5.82 11.96 -1.90
C ILE A 155 6.71 11.47 -0.76
N VAL A 156 6.61 10.20 -0.44
CA VAL A 156 7.51 9.50 0.50
C VAL A 156 8.31 8.51 -0.31
N VAL A 157 9.64 8.58 -0.21
CA VAL A 157 10.55 7.62 -0.84
C VAL A 157 11.24 6.83 0.27
N ILE A 158 11.23 5.50 0.14
CA ILE A 158 11.78 4.54 1.10
C ILE A 158 12.89 3.78 0.39
N GLY A 159 14.05 3.73 1.02
CA GLY A 159 15.28 3.22 0.43
C GLY A 159 16.46 4.14 0.73
N TRP A 160 17.65 3.55 0.86
CA TRP A 160 18.87 4.30 1.15
C TRP A 160 19.22 5.24 0.00
N ALA A 161 19.40 6.52 0.32
CA ALA A 161 19.86 7.52 -0.63
C ALA A 161 20.54 8.69 0.09
N ARG A 162 21.22 9.54 -0.68
CA ARG A 162 21.70 10.85 -0.20
C ARG A 162 20.50 11.68 0.26
N VAL A 163 20.66 12.46 1.33
CA VAL A 163 19.59 13.37 1.80
C VAL A 163 19.16 14.35 0.71
N ALA A 164 20.13 14.86 -0.08
CA ALA A 164 19.87 15.80 -1.16
C ALA A 164 19.32 15.16 -2.45
N ALA A 165 19.24 13.83 -2.53
CA ALA A 165 18.73 13.15 -3.72
C ALA A 165 17.27 13.52 -3.97
N SER A 166 16.92 13.74 -5.24
CA SER A 166 15.57 14.15 -5.60
C SER A 166 14.56 13.01 -5.39
N ALA A 167 13.27 13.34 -5.38
CA ALA A 167 12.21 12.34 -5.25
C ALA A 167 12.12 11.40 -6.47
N ASP A 168 12.67 11.78 -7.62
CA ASP A 168 12.60 10.98 -8.86
C ASP A 168 13.94 10.32 -9.19
N GLU A 169 14.95 10.51 -8.33
CA GLU A 169 16.24 9.85 -8.46
C GLU A 169 16.08 8.40 -7.99
N GLU A 170 16.19 7.45 -8.92
CA GLU A 170 16.25 6.03 -8.60
C GLU A 170 17.45 5.75 -7.70
N ALA A 171 17.21 5.12 -6.56
CA ALA A 171 18.27 4.75 -5.62
C ALA A 171 19.07 3.58 -6.19
N SER A 172 20.07 3.87 -7.03
CA SER A 172 20.88 2.84 -7.70
C SER A 172 22.36 2.88 -7.34
N ASP A 173 22.86 3.97 -6.73
CA ASP A 173 24.25 4.03 -6.26
C ASP A 173 24.36 4.05 -4.73
N LEU A 174 24.38 2.85 -4.14
CA LEU A 174 24.62 2.65 -2.71
C LEU A 174 26.09 2.87 -2.30
N THR A 175 26.99 3.09 -3.26
CA THR A 175 28.40 3.37 -2.97
C THR A 175 28.65 4.85 -2.68
N ALA A 176 27.77 5.74 -3.12
CA ALA A 176 27.90 7.20 -3.00
C ALA A 176 26.84 7.84 -2.07
N LEU A 177 26.54 7.21 -0.93
CA LEU A 177 25.48 7.65 -0.01
C LEU A 177 25.83 8.88 0.86
N GLY A 178 27.11 9.21 0.98
CA GLY A 178 27.61 10.27 1.87
C GLY A 178 27.60 9.87 3.36
N GLU A 179 27.89 10.83 4.24
CA GLU A 179 28.11 10.54 5.67
C GLU A 179 26.84 10.18 6.45
N ARG A 180 25.70 10.78 6.09
CA ARG A 180 24.42 10.60 6.82
C ARG A 180 23.27 10.42 5.83
N PRO A 181 23.21 9.27 5.13
CA PRO A 181 22.14 9.01 4.17
C PRO A 181 20.78 8.93 4.85
N ALA A 182 19.73 9.14 4.05
CA ALA A 182 18.35 8.98 4.46
C ALA A 182 17.85 7.59 4.04
N TRP A 183 17.13 6.93 4.94
CA TRP A 183 16.32 5.74 4.66
C TRP A 183 14.92 6.12 4.16
N ILE A 184 14.32 7.14 4.76
CA ILE A 184 13.03 7.70 4.34
C ILE A 184 13.21 9.17 4.05
N ARG A 185 12.70 9.62 2.90
CA ARG A 185 12.67 11.02 2.49
C ARG A 185 11.22 11.42 2.21
N VAL A 186 10.75 12.48 2.86
CA VAL A 186 9.40 13.01 2.72
C VAL A 186 9.44 14.36 2.03
N PHE A 187 8.76 14.46 0.89
CA PHE A 187 8.66 15.66 0.08
C PHE A 187 7.23 16.19 0.09
N ARG A 188 7.07 17.50 0.29
CA ARG A 188 5.81 18.18 -0.06
C ARG A 188 5.87 18.64 -1.51
N VAL A 189 4.73 18.56 -2.18
CA VAL A 189 4.56 18.99 -3.57
C VAL A 189 3.68 20.22 -3.60
N SER A 190 4.20 21.31 -4.17
CA SER A 190 3.46 22.56 -4.32
C SER A 190 2.39 22.46 -5.42
N PRO A 191 1.45 23.41 -5.51
CA PRO A 191 0.54 23.53 -6.64
C PRO A 191 1.22 23.76 -8.00
N SER A 192 2.51 24.15 -8.04
CA SER A 192 3.29 24.21 -9.28
C SER A 192 3.99 22.90 -9.63
N GLY A 193 3.89 21.87 -8.78
CA GLY A 193 4.59 20.60 -8.91
C GLY A 193 6.01 20.60 -8.33
N ALA A 194 6.45 21.72 -7.74
CA ALA A 194 7.77 21.81 -7.11
C ALA A 194 7.81 20.91 -5.86
N LYS A 195 8.87 20.11 -5.73
CA LYS A 195 9.06 19.15 -4.65
C LYS A 195 10.06 19.70 -3.64
N THR A 196 9.64 19.81 -2.39
CA THR A 196 10.48 20.30 -1.30
C THR A 196 10.63 19.19 -0.27
N LEU A 197 11.87 18.79 0.02
CA LEU A 197 12.15 17.86 1.10
C LEU A 197 11.82 18.53 2.44
N VAL A 198 10.98 17.89 3.26
CA VAL A 198 10.49 18.46 4.53
C VAL A 198 10.82 17.62 5.74
N ALA A 199 11.04 16.31 5.58
CA ALA A 199 11.39 15.43 6.68
C ALA A 199 12.22 14.24 6.18
N VAL A 200 13.09 13.73 7.06
CA VAL A 200 13.94 12.56 6.78
C VAL A 200 14.06 11.65 7.99
N ALA A 201 14.13 10.34 7.73
CA ALA A 201 14.70 9.36 8.64
C ALA A 201 16.13 9.10 8.19
N ARG A 202 17.10 9.71 8.86
CA ARG A 202 18.52 9.70 8.46
C ARG A 202 19.37 8.87 9.39
N ARG A 203 20.43 8.26 8.86
CA ARG A 203 21.37 7.50 9.69
C ARG A 203 22.16 8.43 10.61
N LYS A 204 22.37 8.00 11.86
CA LYS A 204 23.20 8.70 12.86
C LYS A 204 24.68 8.67 12.50
N ARG A 205 25.13 7.64 11.77
CA ARG A 205 26.54 7.36 11.43
C ARG A 205 26.70 6.98 9.95
N SER A 206 27.89 7.18 9.41
CA SER A 206 28.27 6.79 8.04
C SER A 206 28.39 5.28 7.89
N PHE A 207 28.08 4.79 6.68
CA PHE A 207 28.25 3.38 6.34
C PHE A 207 29.74 3.05 6.25
N THR A 208 30.17 1.95 6.86
CA THR A 208 31.54 1.43 6.73
C THR A 208 31.72 0.58 5.48
N ALA A 209 30.62 0.07 4.93
CA ALA A 209 30.50 -0.61 3.65
C ALA A 209 29.11 -0.32 3.06
N PRO A 210 28.92 -0.40 1.73
CA PRO A 210 27.60 -0.19 1.12
C PRO A 210 26.52 -1.05 1.80
N PRO A 211 25.36 -0.48 2.16
CA PRO A 211 24.29 -1.25 2.76
C PRO A 211 23.70 -2.25 1.75
N ASP A 212 23.10 -3.31 2.29
CA ASP A 212 22.16 -4.12 1.51
C ASP A 212 20.92 -3.27 1.16
N PRO A 213 20.51 -3.19 -0.11
CA PRO A 213 19.32 -2.44 -0.54
C PRO A 213 18.04 -2.84 0.21
N ASP A 214 17.94 -4.11 0.62
CA ASP A 214 16.76 -4.66 1.28
C ASP A 214 16.81 -4.56 2.82
N HIS A 215 17.90 -4.01 3.37
CA HIS A 215 18.08 -3.88 4.80
C HIS A 215 17.29 -2.71 5.38
N VAL A 216 16.28 -3.05 6.19
CA VAL A 216 15.52 -2.09 6.99
C VAL A 216 16.33 -1.73 8.24
N PRO A 217 16.68 -0.44 8.46
CA PRO A 217 17.40 -0.01 9.65
C PRO A 217 16.56 -0.14 10.92
N GLN A 218 17.24 -0.26 12.07
CA GLN A 218 16.62 -0.15 13.38
C GLN A 218 16.43 1.34 13.78
N ASP A 219 15.45 1.62 14.62
CA ASP A 219 15.17 2.97 15.13
C ASP A 219 16.40 3.64 15.77
N ASP A 220 17.19 2.85 16.51
CA ASP A 220 18.38 3.34 17.20
C ASP A 220 19.51 3.78 16.25
N ASP A 221 19.46 3.38 14.98
CA ASP A 221 20.40 3.83 13.95
C ASP A 221 19.98 5.15 13.31
N LEU A 222 18.77 5.63 13.57
CA LEU A 222 18.14 6.72 12.84
C LEU A 222 17.86 7.96 13.69
N THR A 223 17.96 9.12 13.06
CA THR A 223 17.40 10.38 13.55
C THR A 223 16.24 10.78 12.66
N PHE A 224 15.14 11.20 13.27
CA PHE A 224 13.92 11.59 12.58
C PHE A 224 13.73 13.09 12.72
N GLY A 225 13.69 13.82 11.62
CA GLY A 225 13.60 15.28 11.70
C GLY A 225 13.69 16.01 10.38
N SER A 226 13.93 17.31 10.45
CA SER A 226 14.10 18.15 9.26
C SER A 226 15.33 17.77 8.44
N PRO A 227 15.37 18.13 7.14
CA PRO A 227 16.54 17.91 6.28
C PRO A 227 17.80 18.63 6.77
N LYS A 228 17.62 19.74 7.51
CA LYS A 228 18.71 20.48 8.16
C LYS A 228 19.30 19.74 9.36
N GLY A 229 18.65 18.66 9.79
CA GLY A 229 19.16 17.78 10.81
C GLY A 229 18.74 18.10 12.24
N MET A 230 17.72 18.92 12.42
CA MET A 230 17.10 19.10 13.73
C MET A 230 16.19 17.90 14.00
N PRO A 231 16.42 17.11 15.07
CA PRO A 231 15.52 16.03 15.45
C PRO A 231 14.16 16.59 15.87
N GLU A 232 13.07 15.98 15.40
CA GLU A 232 11.69 16.39 15.72
C GLU A 232 10.86 15.23 16.30
N TRP A 233 11.18 13.98 15.96
CA TRP A 233 10.50 12.79 16.45
C TRP A 233 11.46 11.84 17.15
N ARG A 234 10.96 11.11 18.15
CA ARG A 234 11.78 10.24 19.02
C ARG A 234 11.95 8.83 18.47
N SER A 235 11.04 8.38 17.61
CA SER A 235 11.01 7.03 17.06
C SER A 235 10.49 7.01 15.62
N MET A 236 10.69 5.89 14.92
CA MET A 236 10.11 5.63 13.60
C MET A 236 8.59 5.64 13.68
N ALA A 237 8.00 5.08 14.74
CA ALA A 237 6.55 5.06 14.91
C ALA A 237 5.96 6.47 14.97
N GLU A 238 6.57 7.37 15.76
CA GLU A 238 6.17 8.78 15.81
C GLU A 238 6.35 9.48 14.46
N PHE A 239 7.48 9.25 13.79
CA PHE A 239 7.79 9.82 12.48
C PHE A 239 6.79 9.38 11.40
N VAL A 240 6.53 8.07 11.31
CA VAL A 240 5.59 7.45 10.37
C VAL A 240 4.18 7.97 10.61
N ALA A 241 3.74 8.05 11.88
CA ALA A 241 2.44 8.59 12.22
C ALA A 241 2.30 10.08 11.85
N ALA A 242 3.30 10.90 12.20
CA ALA A 242 3.27 12.34 11.95
C ALA A 242 3.32 12.71 10.46
N GLN A 243 3.98 11.87 9.65
CA GLN A 243 4.09 12.06 8.20
C GLN A 243 3.07 11.24 7.40
N GLU A 244 2.15 10.54 8.08
CA GLU A 244 1.12 9.67 7.48
C GLU A 244 1.73 8.65 6.48
N ILE A 245 2.84 8.03 6.87
CA ILE A 245 3.54 7.01 6.08
C ILE A 245 2.86 5.66 6.32
N ASP A 246 2.63 4.91 5.25
CA ASP A 246 2.04 3.58 5.26
C ASP A 246 3.06 2.60 4.66
N LEU A 247 3.96 2.09 5.51
CA LEU A 247 5.04 1.19 5.12
C LEU A 247 4.55 -0.18 4.65
N ASP A 248 3.33 -0.58 5.05
CA ASP A 248 2.72 -1.86 4.71
C ASP A 248 1.71 -1.75 3.56
N ALA A 249 1.52 -0.54 3.02
CA ALA A 249 0.48 -0.20 2.06
C ALA A 249 -0.92 -0.69 2.48
N ALA A 250 -1.23 -0.61 3.78
CA ALA A 250 -2.50 -1.03 4.36
C ALA A 250 -3.70 -0.30 3.71
N ALA A 251 -3.53 0.93 3.25
CA ALA A 251 -4.54 1.68 2.51
C ALA A 251 -5.04 0.95 1.24
N LEU A 252 -4.22 0.08 0.63
CA LEU A 252 -4.61 -0.73 -0.54
C LEU A 252 -5.64 -1.81 -0.22
N SER A 253 -5.80 -2.17 1.05
CA SER A 253 -6.82 -3.12 1.50
C SER A 253 -8.21 -2.48 1.61
N GLY A 254 -8.33 -1.16 1.43
CA GLY A 254 -9.57 -0.43 1.65
C GLY A 254 -9.96 -0.28 3.11
N LYS A 255 -9.12 -0.71 4.06
CA LYS A 255 -9.26 -0.33 5.47
C LYS A 255 -8.90 1.14 5.59
N SER A 256 -9.91 2.00 5.58
CA SER A 256 -9.74 3.38 6.01
C SER A 256 -9.26 3.35 7.45
N GLY A 257 -8.01 3.76 7.71
CA GLY A 257 -7.58 4.06 9.07
C GLY A 257 -8.58 5.05 9.68
N THR A 258 -9.24 4.64 10.76
CA THR A 258 -10.05 5.50 11.62
C THR A 258 -9.17 6.55 12.27
N ALA A 259 -8.81 7.60 11.52
CA ALA A 259 -8.11 8.77 12.06
C ALA A 259 -8.22 10.03 11.16
N GLN A 260 -9.36 10.29 10.51
CA GLN A 260 -9.61 11.61 9.91
C GLN A 260 -11.11 11.89 9.68
N ARG A 261 -11.92 11.74 10.73
CA ARG A 261 -13.25 12.38 10.85
C ARG A 261 -13.49 12.81 12.29
N ALA A 262 -12.64 13.69 12.80
CA ALA A 262 -12.92 14.53 13.96
C ALA A 262 -12.16 15.83 13.75
N GLY A 263 -12.85 16.83 13.18
CA GLY A 263 -12.24 18.10 12.81
C GLY A 263 -13.14 18.95 11.92
N SER A 264 -14.44 18.97 12.20
CA SER A 264 -15.32 20.04 11.75
C SER A 264 -16.35 20.27 12.85
N ARG A 265 -16.37 21.52 13.35
CA ARG A 265 -16.93 22.13 14.58
C ARG A 265 -15.74 22.73 15.33
N VAL A 266 -15.53 24.04 15.32
CA VAL A 266 -16.45 25.20 15.34
C VAL A 266 -16.00 26.24 14.32
#